data_AF-A0A7J3NQC9-F1
#
_entry.id   AF-A0A7J3NQC9-F1
#
_cell.length_a   1.000
_cell.length_b   1.000
_cell.length_c   1.000
_cell.angle_alpha   90.00
_cell.angle_beta   90.00
_cell.angle_gamma   90.00
#
_symmetry.space_group_name_H-M   'P 1'
#
loop_
_entity.id
_entity.type
_entity.pdbx_description
1 polymer ?
#
loop_
_entity_poly.entity_id
_entity_poly.type
_entity_poly.pdbx_seq_one_letter_code
_entity_poly.pdbx_strand_id
1 'polypeptide(L)'
;MSDEDFYLIISREAQLMYERAKGFSPSKGDLTIWQGEIAGRGEYRGLKFEVEIKIPRTFPYDPPSVRMVSPTDHPNVDPETGRVHLGILDQWRPEYHVYHVINTLKGVFAKVPPRPLFKPITKKTVVATPSEKESQATMPSEVVEKTNILEKQVKELQKRLQEKDEEIALLKARLTAHATQELPASSVSTVKLEADERLELESEKIAIEDLLQSLEEKFEGGKIDPAEYTRLYRKYKKEWYIVTKKLQMIENL
;
A
#
# COMPACT_ATOMS: atom_id res chain seq x y z
N MET A 1 26.85 -15.69 15.10
CA MET A 1 26.62 -15.06 13.78
C MET A 1 27.47 -13.80 13.73
N SER A 2 28.20 -13.57 12.64
CA SER A 2 28.99 -12.35 12.48
C SER A 2 28.09 -11.15 12.19
N ASP A 3 28.62 -9.95 12.36
CA ASP A 3 27.91 -8.71 12.02
C ASP A 3 27.58 -8.64 10.53
N GLU A 4 28.52 -9.05 9.66
CA GLU A 4 28.31 -9.09 8.21
C GLU A 4 27.20 -10.08 7.83
N ASP A 5 27.21 -11.29 8.39
CA ASP A 5 26.18 -12.30 8.12
C ASP A 5 24.79 -11.78 8.52
N PHE A 6 24.70 -11.13 9.69
CA PHE A 6 23.45 -10.54 10.15
C PHE A 6 22.94 -9.48 9.18
N TYR A 7 23.78 -8.52 8.79
CA TYR A 7 23.35 -7.46 7.88
C TYR A 7 23.05 -7.96 6.45
N LEU A 8 23.70 -9.04 6.01
CA LEU A 8 23.34 -9.72 4.77
C LEU A 8 21.93 -10.31 4.83
N ILE A 9 21.57 -10.91 5.97
CA ILE A 9 20.22 -11.42 6.20
C ILE A 9 19.21 -10.28 6.27
N ILE A 10 19.52 -9.21 7.00
CA ILE A 10 18.64 -8.04 7.14
C ILE A 10 18.41 -7.33 5.80
N SER A 11 19.45 -7.16 4.97
CA SER A 11 19.31 -6.54 3.65
C SER A 11 18.43 -7.38 2.71
N ARG A 12 18.59 -8.71 2.73
CA ARG A 12 17.70 -9.64 2.01
C ARG A 12 16.26 -9.56 2.51
N GLU A 13 16.08 -9.50 3.83
CA GLU A 13 14.75 -9.39 4.43
C GLU A 13 14.10 -8.04 4.10
N ALA A 14 14.87 -6.95 4.08
CA ALA A 14 14.40 -5.64 3.66
C ALA A 14 13.90 -5.63 2.21
N GLN A 15 14.63 -6.28 1.30
CA GLN A 15 14.18 -6.44 -0.09
C GLN A 15 12.82 -7.15 -0.16
N LEU A 16 12.66 -8.27 0.57
CA LEU A 16 11.39 -9.01 0.62
C LEU A 16 10.26 -8.18 1.23
N MET A 17 10.56 -7.40 2.25
CA MET A 17 9.61 -6.50 2.89
C MET A 17 9.11 -5.41 1.92
N TYR A 18 10.01 -4.77 1.16
CA TYR A 18 9.60 -3.79 0.16
C TYR A 18 8.72 -4.39 -0.95
N GLU A 19 9.02 -5.63 -1.37
CA GLU A 19 8.26 -6.31 -2.42
C GLU A 19 6.89 -6.81 -1.94
N ARG A 20 6.84 -7.39 -0.73
CA ARG A 20 5.69 -8.20 -0.28
C ARG A 20 4.88 -7.56 0.86
N ALA A 21 5.45 -6.65 1.64
CA ALA A 21 4.82 -6.05 2.81
C ALA A 21 4.40 -4.59 2.58
N LYS A 22 3.54 -4.36 1.57
CA LYS A 22 2.97 -3.03 1.29
C LYS A 22 2.34 -2.43 2.57
N GLY A 23 2.66 -1.17 2.83
CA GLY A 23 2.22 -0.42 4.02
C GLY A 23 3.16 -0.50 5.22
N PHE A 24 4.32 -1.16 5.09
CA PHE A 24 5.39 -1.18 6.10
C PHE A 24 6.65 -0.50 5.56
N SER A 25 7.34 0.23 6.44
CA SER A 25 8.59 0.93 6.15
C SER A 25 9.55 0.83 7.34
N PRO A 26 10.87 0.94 7.11
CA PRO A 26 11.84 0.94 8.20
C PRO A 26 11.72 2.21 9.05
N SER A 27 11.81 2.06 10.37
CA SER A 27 11.74 3.16 11.30
C SER A 27 13.05 3.93 11.33
N LYS A 28 13.04 5.21 10.94
CA LYS A 28 14.23 6.09 10.93
C LYS A 28 15.42 5.52 10.15
N GLY A 29 15.17 4.70 9.13
CA GLY A 29 16.21 4.06 8.33
C GLY A 29 16.86 2.82 8.97
N ASP A 30 16.42 2.40 10.16
CA ASP A 30 16.86 1.15 10.78
C ASP A 30 16.11 -0.03 10.17
N LEU A 31 16.82 -0.88 9.43
CA LEU A 31 16.26 -2.07 8.77
C LEU A 31 15.90 -3.19 9.76
N THR A 32 16.27 -3.07 11.04
CA THR A 32 15.88 -4.01 12.09
C THR A 32 14.54 -3.64 12.74
N ILE A 33 14.02 -2.44 12.49
CA ILE A 33 12.75 -1.96 13.05
C ILE A 33 11.84 -1.54 11.90
N TRP A 34 10.70 -2.21 11.78
CA TRP A 34 9.69 -1.92 10.75
C TRP A 34 8.42 -1.40 11.40
N GLN A 35 7.83 -0.37 10.80
CA GLN A 35 6.56 0.20 11.22
C GLN A 35 5.58 0.14 10.06
N GLY A 36 4.32 -0.12 10.36
CA GLY A 36 3.27 -0.13 9.36
C GLY A 36 1.91 0.11 9.95
N GLU A 37 0.93 0.30 9.07
CA GLU A 37 -0.44 0.58 9.45
C GLU A 37 -1.38 -0.53 8.95
N ILE A 38 -2.30 -0.95 9.81
CA ILE A 38 -3.42 -1.81 9.43
C ILE A 38 -4.70 -1.00 9.49
N ALA A 39 -5.43 -0.95 8.38
CA ALA A 39 -6.71 -0.26 8.31
C ALA A 39 -7.79 -1.01 9.10
N GLY A 40 -8.54 -0.28 9.93
CA GLY A 40 -9.72 -0.78 10.60
C GLY A 40 -10.83 -1.19 9.61
N ARG A 41 -11.65 -2.16 10.02
CA ARG A 41 -12.78 -2.69 9.24
C ARG A 41 -14.09 -2.54 10.01
N GLY A 42 -15.21 -2.63 9.29
CA GLY A 42 -16.55 -2.51 9.88
C GLY A 42 -16.80 -1.12 10.47
N GLU A 43 -17.23 -1.06 11.73
CA GLU A 43 -17.47 0.18 12.49
C GLU A 43 -16.19 1.01 12.68
N TYR A 44 -15.01 0.38 12.63
CA TYR A 44 -13.71 1.03 12.79
C TYR A 44 -13.08 1.45 11.46
N ARG A 45 -13.84 1.46 10.36
CA ARG A 45 -13.35 1.92 9.06
C ARG A 45 -12.89 3.38 9.17
N GLY A 46 -11.69 3.66 8.67
CA GLY A 46 -11.06 4.98 8.76
C GLY A 46 -10.13 5.14 9.96
N LEU A 47 -10.17 4.23 10.94
CA LEU A 47 -9.12 4.13 11.95
C LEU A 47 -7.91 3.38 11.38
N LYS A 48 -6.72 3.79 11.83
CA LYS A 48 -5.44 3.16 11.49
C LYS A 48 -4.83 2.60 12.77
N PHE A 49 -4.41 1.35 12.72
CA PHE A 49 -3.75 0.67 13.82
C PHE A 49 -2.27 0.52 13.47
N GLU A 50 -1.43 1.22 14.22
CA GLU A 50 0.02 1.21 14.04
C GLU A 50 0.63 -0.06 14.64
N VAL A 51 1.52 -0.68 13.88
CA VAL A 51 2.23 -1.91 14.20
C VAL A 51 3.72 -1.66 14.09
N GLU A 52 4.47 -2.15 15.07
CA GLU A 52 5.93 -2.18 15.09
C GLU A 52 6.43 -3.61 15.11
N ILE A 53 7.43 -3.89 14.29
CA ILE A 53 8.12 -5.18 14.20
C ILE A 53 9.60 -4.94 14.45
N LYS A 54 10.20 -5.70 15.37
CA LYS A 54 11.65 -5.65 15.63
C LYS A 54 12.28 -6.99 15.34
N ILE A 55 13.34 -6.96 14.56
CA ILE A 55 14.14 -8.12 14.18
C ILE A 55 15.29 -8.25 15.20
N PRO A 56 15.36 -9.33 15.98
CA PRO A 56 16.42 -9.50 16.98
C PRO A 56 17.76 -9.81 16.33
N ARG A 57 18.85 -9.60 17.07
CA ARG A 57 20.21 -9.93 16.60
C ARG A 57 20.43 -11.43 16.36
N THR A 58 19.55 -12.27 16.88
CA THR A 58 19.56 -13.72 16.71
C THR A 58 18.71 -14.21 15.53
N PHE A 59 18.06 -13.32 14.78
CA PHE A 59 17.36 -13.67 13.54
C PHE A 59 18.34 -14.27 12.52
N PRO A 60 17.99 -15.35 11.80
CA PRO A 60 16.66 -15.96 11.65
C PRO A 60 16.37 -17.11 12.63
N TYR A 61 17.25 -17.38 13.60
CA TYR A 61 17.03 -18.48 14.55
C TYR A 61 15.90 -18.17 15.54
N ASP A 62 15.83 -16.92 15.98
CA ASP A 62 14.72 -16.42 16.80
C ASP A 62 13.75 -15.56 15.96
N PRO A 63 12.44 -15.58 16.29
CA PRO A 63 11.44 -14.81 15.58
C PRO A 63 11.57 -13.30 15.80
N PRO A 64 11.06 -12.46 14.88
CA PRO A 64 10.87 -11.05 15.15
C PRO A 64 9.79 -10.83 16.23
N SER A 65 9.93 -9.77 17.02
CA SER A 65 8.88 -9.35 17.96
C SER A 65 7.90 -8.41 17.27
N VAL A 66 6.60 -8.62 17.47
CA VAL A 66 5.54 -7.78 16.91
C VAL A 66 4.76 -7.11 18.05
N ARG A 67 4.53 -5.81 17.91
CA ARG A 67 3.81 -5.00 18.90
C ARG A 67 2.84 -4.04 18.22
N MET A 68 1.62 -3.97 18.73
CA MET A 68 0.68 -2.90 18.43
C MET A 68 1.13 -1.63 19.15
N VAL A 69 1.45 -0.59 18.39
CA VAL A 69 1.74 0.75 18.94
C VAL A 69 0.43 1.43 19.34
N SER A 70 -0.62 1.25 18.53
CA SER A 70 -1.96 1.71 18.88
C SER A 70 -2.59 0.80 19.96
N PRO A 71 -3.19 1.35 21.04
CA PRO A 71 -3.94 0.58 22.01
C PRO A 71 -5.08 -0.22 21.35
N THR A 72 -4.91 -1.53 21.25
CA THR A 72 -5.77 -2.41 20.43
C THR A 72 -6.35 -3.55 21.28
N ASP A 73 -7.67 -3.69 21.26
CA ASP A 73 -8.43 -4.78 21.86
C ASP A 73 -8.63 -5.86 20.79
N HIS A 74 -7.91 -6.97 20.95
CA HIS A 74 -7.96 -8.09 20.04
C HIS A 74 -7.46 -9.37 20.75
N PRO A 75 -8.04 -10.57 20.52
CA PRO A 75 -7.65 -11.80 21.22
C PRO A 75 -6.16 -12.17 21.16
N ASN A 76 -5.51 -11.82 20.05
CA ASN A 76 -4.07 -12.04 19.83
C ASN A 76 -3.17 -10.88 20.29
N VAL A 77 -3.72 -9.84 20.90
CA VAL A 77 -2.96 -8.66 21.34
C VAL A 77 -3.10 -8.54 22.84
N ASP A 78 -1.97 -8.47 23.55
CA ASP A 78 -1.95 -8.14 24.95
C ASP A 78 -2.38 -6.67 25.14
N PRO A 79 -3.46 -6.38 25.88
CA PRO A 79 -3.99 -5.04 26.03
C PRO A 79 -3.09 -4.09 26.83
N GLU A 80 -2.20 -4.61 27.69
CA GLU A 80 -1.29 -3.78 28.50
C GLU A 80 0.01 -3.50 27.75
N THR A 81 0.60 -4.53 27.13
CA THR A 81 1.92 -4.42 26.49
C THR A 81 1.86 -4.14 24.99
N GLY A 82 0.71 -4.38 24.36
CA GLY A 82 0.52 -4.35 22.91
C GLY A 82 1.17 -5.53 22.19
N ARG A 83 1.75 -6.51 22.91
CA ARG A 83 2.46 -7.64 22.32
C ARG A 83 1.50 -8.52 21.52
N VAL A 84 1.90 -8.88 20.31
CA VAL A 84 1.08 -9.72 19.43
C VAL A 84 1.54 -11.19 19.53
N HIS A 85 0.60 -12.09 19.73
CA HIS A 85 0.80 -13.53 19.76
C HIS A 85 0.26 -14.16 18.47
N LEU A 86 1.13 -14.73 17.66
CA LEU A 86 0.78 -15.40 16.40
C LEU A 86 1.40 -16.79 16.40
N GLY A 87 0.68 -17.79 15.91
CA GLY A 87 1.19 -19.17 15.86
C GLY A 87 2.50 -19.31 15.06
N ILE A 88 2.72 -18.46 14.05
CA ILE A 88 4.00 -18.42 13.30
C ILE A 88 5.19 -17.98 14.18
N LEU A 89 4.94 -17.17 15.22
CA LEU A 89 5.97 -16.74 16.16
C LEU A 89 6.24 -17.83 17.22
N ASP A 90 5.20 -18.57 17.63
CA ASP A 90 5.33 -19.67 18.59
C ASP A 90 6.01 -20.90 17.97
N GLN A 91 5.74 -21.17 16.70
CA GLN A 91 6.32 -22.26 15.91
C GLN A 91 7.28 -21.71 14.86
N TRP A 92 8.17 -20.80 15.28
CA TRP A 92 9.11 -20.15 14.39
C TRP A 92 10.07 -21.15 13.73
N ARG A 93 10.35 -20.94 12.45
CA ARG A 93 11.33 -21.71 11.68
C ARG A 93 12.22 -20.74 10.90
N PRO A 94 13.55 -20.96 10.80
CA PRO A 94 14.46 -20.03 10.13
C PRO A 94 14.17 -19.77 8.64
N GLU A 95 13.36 -20.62 8.01
CA GLU A 95 12.89 -20.44 6.63
C GLU A 95 11.76 -19.41 6.51
N TYR A 96 11.20 -18.95 7.63
CA TYR A 96 10.20 -17.90 7.65
C TYR A 96 10.81 -16.50 7.55
N HIS A 97 10.06 -15.62 6.91
CA HIS A 97 10.39 -14.23 6.65
C HIS A 97 9.46 -13.31 7.42
N VAL A 98 9.89 -12.09 7.67
CA VAL A 98 9.12 -11.04 8.35
C VAL A 98 7.81 -10.75 7.61
N TYR A 99 7.80 -10.80 6.28
CA TYR A 99 6.56 -10.63 5.52
C TYR A 99 5.53 -11.75 5.79
N HIS A 100 5.95 -12.99 6.11
CA HIS A 100 5.02 -14.06 6.49
C HIS A 100 4.30 -13.74 7.81
N VAL A 101 5.01 -13.09 8.74
CA VAL A 101 4.44 -12.61 10.01
C VAL A 101 3.38 -11.54 9.74
N ILE A 102 3.67 -10.59 8.84
CA ILE A 102 2.72 -9.55 8.42
C ILE A 102 1.50 -10.14 7.73
N ASN A 103 1.69 -11.12 6.85
CA ASN A 103 0.57 -11.78 6.17
C ASN A 103 -0.33 -12.53 7.16
N THR A 104 0.28 -13.21 8.14
CA THR A 104 -0.46 -13.89 9.21
C THR A 104 -1.22 -12.88 10.08
N LEU A 105 -0.58 -11.77 10.44
CA LEU A 105 -1.22 -10.67 11.18
C LEU A 105 -2.43 -10.10 10.43
N LYS A 106 -2.27 -9.77 9.14
CA LYS A 106 -3.35 -9.30 8.27
C LYS A 106 -4.49 -10.33 8.17
N GLY A 107 -4.17 -11.62 8.09
CA GLY A 107 -5.14 -12.71 8.06
C GLY A 107 -5.94 -12.83 9.36
N VAL A 108 -5.28 -12.72 10.51
CA VAL A 108 -5.94 -12.71 11.83
C VAL A 108 -6.86 -11.49 11.94
N PHE A 109 -6.39 -10.30 11.56
CA PHE A 109 -7.17 -9.06 11.63
C PHE A 109 -8.30 -9.00 10.60
N ALA A 110 -8.19 -9.77 9.51
CA ALA A 110 -9.28 -9.94 8.55
C ALA A 110 -10.41 -10.80 9.12
N LYS A 111 -10.09 -11.81 9.93
CA LYS A 111 -11.06 -12.70 10.60
C LYS A 111 -11.72 -12.02 11.79
N VAL A 112 -10.92 -11.36 12.64
CA VAL A 112 -11.38 -10.60 13.80
C VAL A 112 -10.82 -9.18 13.69
N PRO A 113 -11.63 -8.17 13.36
CA PRO A 113 -11.12 -6.81 13.17
C PRO A 113 -10.55 -6.25 14.48
N PRO A 114 -9.41 -5.53 14.45
CA PRO A 114 -8.87 -4.86 15.62
C PRO A 114 -9.85 -3.77 16.09
N ARG A 115 -10.02 -3.67 17.40
CA ARG A 115 -10.82 -2.61 18.04
C ARG A 115 -9.89 -1.68 18.83
N PRO A 116 -10.19 -0.39 18.95
CA PRO A 116 -9.42 0.49 19.82
C PRO A 116 -9.76 0.17 21.29
N LEU A 117 -8.75 0.00 22.17
CA LEU A 117 -8.96 -0.27 23.61
C LEU A 117 -9.71 0.85 24.30
N PHE A 118 -9.45 2.07 23.86
CA PHE A 118 -10.16 3.26 24.32
C PHE A 118 -10.94 3.79 23.13
N LYS A 119 -12.22 4.12 23.33
CA LYS A 119 -12.95 4.90 22.34
C LYS A 119 -12.08 6.13 22.03
N PRO A 120 -11.72 6.39 20.76
CA PRO A 120 -10.97 7.59 20.44
C PRO A 120 -11.74 8.75 21.08
N ILE A 121 -11.07 9.52 21.94
CA ILE A 121 -11.67 10.67 22.61
C ILE A 121 -11.95 11.68 21.49
N THR A 122 -13.09 11.52 20.84
CA THR A 122 -13.75 12.65 20.21
C THR A 122 -14.00 13.59 21.36
N LYS A 123 -13.40 14.78 21.31
CA LYS A 123 -13.78 15.85 22.24
C LYS A 123 -15.27 16.14 22.00
N LYS A 124 -16.14 15.53 22.81
CA LYS A 124 -17.51 15.92 23.19
C LYS A 124 -18.05 14.88 24.17
N THR A 125 -18.02 15.19 25.47
CA THR A 125 -19.13 15.77 26.24
C THR A 125 -20.13 14.72 26.69
N VAL A 126 -20.13 14.50 28.01
CA VAL A 126 -21.11 13.76 28.80
C VAL A 126 -22.53 14.06 28.34
N VAL A 127 -23.29 13.04 27.96
CA VAL A 127 -24.75 13.10 28.05
C VAL A 127 -25.27 11.75 28.51
N ALA A 128 -25.76 11.74 29.74
CA ALA A 128 -26.61 10.70 30.30
C ALA A 128 -27.92 10.59 29.49
N THR A 129 -28.49 9.39 29.44
CA THR A 129 -29.90 9.18 29.07
C THR A 129 -30.80 10.16 29.84
N PRO A 130 -31.78 10.80 29.19
CA PRO A 130 -33.12 10.19 29.13
C PRO A 130 -33.99 10.58 27.90
N SER A 131 -35.00 9.73 27.65
CA SER A 131 -36.34 10.02 27.09
C SER A 131 -36.48 10.83 25.80
N GLU A 132 -37.18 10.21 24.85
CA GLU A 132 -37.92 10.84 23.77
C GLU A 132 -38.65 12.13 24.20
N LYS A 133 -38.39 13.21 23.47
CA LYS A 133 -39.39 14.13 22.88
C LYS A 133 -38.70 15.17 22.00
N GLU A 134 -39.25 15.35 20.82
CA GLU A 134 -38.88 16.35 19.80
C GLU A 134 -38.68 17.74 20.40
N SER A 135 -37.58 18.41 20.03
CA SER A 135 -37.50 19.88 19.89
C SER A 135 -36.19 20.29 19.23
N GLN A 136 -36.30 21.24 18.30
CA GLN A 136 -35.24 21.92 17.56
C GLN A 136 -34.02 22.28 18.43
N ALA A 137 -32.80 22.00 17.94
CA ALA A 137 -31.57 22.49 18.56
C ALA A 137 -30.53 22.90 17.50
N THR A 138 -30.29 24.20 17.46
CA THR A 138 -29.25 24.91 16.70
C THR A 138 -27.85 24.39 17.03
N MET A 139 -27.03 24.15 16.00
CA MET A 139 -25.63 23.72 16.12
C MET A 139 -24.78 24.76 16.89
N PRO A 140 -23.81 24.34 17.74
CA PRO A 140 -22.96 25.25 18.49
C PRO A 140 -22.10 26.12 17.54
N SER A 141 -22.11 27.43 17.79
CA SER A 141 -21.54 28.49 16.93
C SER A 141 -20.10 28.22 16.45
N GLU A 142 -19.27 27.65 17.33
CA GLU A 142 -17.86 27.36 17.05
C GLU A 142 -17.65 26.20 16.04
N VAL A 143 -18.60 25.27 15.95
CA VAL A 143 -18.56 24.16 14.99
C VAL A 143 -19.01 24.63 13.61
N VAL A 144 -20.04 25.49 13.56
CA VAL A 144 -20.53 26.11 12.32
C VAL A 144 -19.45 27.00 11.69
N GLU A 145 -18.70 27.73 12.51
CA GLU A 145 -17.63 28.60 12.03
C GLU A 145 -16.46 27.79 11.45
N LYS A 146 -16.06 26.70 12.12
CA LYS A 146 -15.05 25.76 11.60
C LYS A 146 -15.50 25.06 10.32
N THR A 147 -16.76 24.62 10.23
CA THR A 147 -17.28 24.02 8.98
C THR A 147 -17.31 25.02 7.83
N ASN A 148 -17.73 26.27 8.08
CA ASN A 148 -17.72 27.32 7.05
C ASN A 148 -16.30 27.66 6.56
N ILE A 149 -15.31 27.63 7.46
CA ILE A 149 -13.90 27.84 7.09
C ILE A 149 -13.39 26.68 6.24
N LEU A 150 -13.67 25.44 6.63
CA LEU A 150 -13.27 24.25 5.86
C LEU A 150 -13.96 24.22 4.48
N GLU A 151 -15.25 24.55 4.40
CA GLU A 151 -15.97 24.62 3.12
C GLU A 151 -15.37 25.67 2.18
N LYS A 152 -14.97 26.83 2.72
CA LYS A 152 -14.23 27.83 1.93
C LYS A 152 -12.87 27.30 1.45
N GLN A 153 -12.13 26.58 2.30
CA GLN A 153 -10.85 25.99 1.91
C GLN A 153 -11.01 24.92 0.83
N VAL A 154 -12.02 24.04 0.94
CA VAL A 154 -12.32 23.03 -0.08
C VAL A 154 -12.66 23.69 -1.42
N LYS A 155 -13.49 24.73 -1.41
CA LYS A 155 -13.88 25.46 -2.62
C LYS A 155 -12.68 26.12 -3.31
N GLU A 156 -11.76 26.70 -2.52
CA GLU A 156 -10.53 27.30 -3.05
C GLU A 156 -9.59 26.24 -3.65
N LEU A 157 -9.43 25.10 -2.97
CA LEU A 157 -8.61 24.00 -3.48
C LEU A 157 -9.18 23.42 -4.78
N GLN A 158 -10.50 23.29 -4.89
CA GLN A 158 -11.16 22.85 -6.12
C GLN A 158 -10.92 23.82 -7.27
N LYS A 159 -10.95 25.14 -7.00
CA LYS A 159 -10.64 26.15 -8.02
C LYS A 159 -9.19 26.06 -8.50
N ARG A 160 -8.23 25.93 -7.58
CA ARG A 160 -6.81 25.74 -7.93
C ARG A 160 -6.57 24.48 -8.75
N LEU A 161 -7.29 23.40 -8.44
CA LEU A 161 -7.19 22.16 -9.20
C LEU A 161 -7.64 22.37 -10.65
N GLN A 162 -8.79 23.04 -10.84
CA GLN A 162 -9.31 23.36 -12.16
C GLN A 162 -8.36 24.25 -12.97
N GLU A 163 -7.79 25.29 -12.35
CA GLU A 163 -6.78 26.17 -13.00
C GLU A 163 -5.55 25.37 -13.45
N LYS A 164 -5.11 24.39 -12.64
CA LYS A 164 -3.98 23.53 -12.99
C LYS A 164 -4.30 22.55 -14.11
N ASP A 165 -5.52 22.01 -14.15
CA ASP A 165 -5.96 21.14 -15.25
C ASP A 165 -6.04 21.91 -16.58
N GLU A 166 -6.49 23.18 -16.56
CA GLU A 166 -6.47 24.06 -17.73
C GLU A 166 -5.04 24.39 -18.19
N GLU A 167 -4.12 24.65 -17.24
CA GLU A 167 -2.70 24.87 -17.53
C GLU A 167 -2.06 23.64 -18.20
N ILE A 168 -2.35 22.44 -17.68
CA ILE A 168 -1.89 21.18 -18.26
C ILE A 168 -2.46 21.00 -19.67
N ALA A 169 -3.74 21.28 -19.89
CA ALA A 169 -4.37 21.20 -21.21
C ALA A 169 -3.71 22.15 -22.21
N LEU A 170 -3.39 23.37 -21.79
CA LEU A 170 -2.71 24.37 -22.62
C LEU A 170 -1.26 23.98 -22.95
N LEU A 171 -0.52 23.47 -21.97
CA LEU A 171 0.84 22.97 -22.18
C LEU A 171 0.86 21.76 -23.13
N LYS A 172 -0.10 20.84 -23.00
CA LYS A 172 -0.29 19.72 -23.93
C LYS A 172 -0.57 20.22 -25.34
N ALA A 173 -1.49 21.17 -25.50
CA ALA A 173 -1.79 21.75 -26.82
C ALA A 173 -0.57 22.46 -27.45
N ARG A 174 0.23 23.16 -26.64
CA ARG A 174 1.47 23.82 -27.10
C ARG A 174 2.56 22.82 -27.51
N LEU A 175 2.72 21.71 -26.76
CA LEU A 175 3.61 20.62 -27.14
C LEU A 175 3.19 19.99 -28.47
N THR A 176 1.90 19.76 -28.68
CA THR A 176 1.37 19.27 -29.97
C THR A 176 1.59 20.27 -31.11
N ALA A 177 1.44 21.57 -30.85
CA ALA A 177 1.67 22.61 -31.84
C ALA A 177 3.17 22.76 -32.21
N HIS A 178 4.08 22.69 -31.23
CA HIS A 178 5.53 22.69 -31.48
C HIS A 178 6.02 21.41 -32.17
N ALA A 179 5.33 20.28 -32.03
CA ALA A 179 5.59 19.08 -32.84
C ALA A 179 5.25 19.26 -34.35
N THR A 180 4.62 20.38 -34.72
CA THR A 180 4.11 20.64 -36.09
C THR A 180 4.93 21.71 -36.86
N GLN A 181 5.87 22.43 -36.24
CA GLN A 181 6.71 23.43 -36.95
C GLN A 181 8.21 23.09 -36.89
N GLU A 182 8.67 22.55 -38.02
CA GLU A 182 10.02 22.50 -38.61
C GLU A 182 11.23 22.00 -37.79
N LEU A 183 11.73 20.80 -38.17
CA LEU A 183 13.15 20.39 -38.34
C LEU A 183 13.16 19.00 -39.06
N PRO A 184 14.26 18.56 -39.70
CA PRO A 184 14.27 17.86 -41.00
C PRO A 184 13.64 16.46 -41.01
N ALA A 185 12.97 16.15 -42.13
CA ALA A 185 12.10 14.98 -42.37
C ALA A 185 12.75 13.57 -42.24
N SER A 186 14.04 13.47 -41.93
CA SER A 186 14.74 12.19 -41.78
C SER A 186 14.65 11.60 -40.37
N SER A 187 14.52 12.42 -39.33
CA SER A 187 14.52 11.99 -37.93
C SER A 187 13.12 11.96 -37.29
N VAL A 188 12.12 12.59 -37.92
CA VAL A 188 10.74 12.66 -37.40
C VAL A 188 9.96 11.37 -37.62
N SER A 189 10.26 10.63 -38.70
CA SER A 189 9.59 9.37 -39.02
C SER A 189 9.98 8.25 -38.07
N THR A 190 11.25 8.18 -37.65
CA THR A 190 11.73 7.18 -36.68
C THR A 190 11.19 7.45 -35.29
N VAL A 191 11.23 8.71 -34.82
CA VAL A 191 10.78 9.09 -33.48
C VAL A 191 9.26 8.89 -33.28
N LYS A 192 8.44 9.11 -34.32
CA LYS A 192 6.99 8.83 -34.25
C LYS A 192 6.69 7.33 -34.23
N LEU A 193 7.38 6.55 -35.07
CA LEU A 193 7.23 5.10 -35.09
C LEU A 193 7.68 4.46 -33.77
N GLU A 194 8.77 4.94 -33.18
CA GLU A 194 9.28 4.48 -31.88
C GLU A 194 8.34 4.85 -30.72
N ALA A 195 7.70 6.02 -30.76
CA ALA A 195 6.71 6.44 -29.77
C ALA A 195 5.42 5.59 -29.84
N ASP A 196 4.95 5.28 -31.05
CA ASP A 196 3.77 4.42 -31.27
C ASP A 196 4.08 2.97 -30.85
N GLU A 197 5.26 2.43 -31.22
CA GLU A 197 5.71 1.09 -30.81
C GLU A 197 5.89 0.98 -29.28
N ARG A 198 6.43 2.03 -28.64
CA ARG A 198 6.54 2.11 -27.18
C ARG A 198 5.17 2.07 -26.50
N LEU A 199 4.20 2.83 -27.03
CA LEU A 199 2.84 2.87 -26.49
C LEU A 199 2.15 1.49 -26.61
N GLU A 200 2.31 0.82 -27.75
CA GLU A 200 1.79 -0.53 -27.96
C GLU A 200 2.40 -1.53 -26.96
N LEU A 201 3.72 -1.52 -26.78
CA LEU A 201 4.41 -2.39 -25.84
C LEU A 201 4.06 -2.09 -24.38
N GLU A 202 3.86 -0.82 -24.00
CA GLU A 202 3.37 -0.43 -22.68
C GLU A 202 1.95 -1.00 -22.44
N SER A 203 1.08 -0.93 -23.45
CA SER A 203 -0.27 -1.50 -23.36
C SER A 203 -0.25 -3.03 -23.24
N GLU A 204 0.64 -3.72 -23.98
CA GLU A 204 0.82 -5.17 -23.92
C GLU A 204 1.34 -5.59 -22.54
N LYS A 205 2.30 -4.84 -21.97
CA LYS A 205 2.82 -5.09 -20.63
C LYS A 205 1.73 -5.04 -19.57
N ILE A 206 0.89 -4.01 -19.61
CA ILE A 206 -0.22 -3.83 -18.67
C ILE A 206 -1.21 -4.99 -18.78
N ALA A 207 -1.57 -5.39 -20.01
CA ALA A 207 -2.47 -6.52 -20.23
C ALA A 207 -1.91 -7.84 -19.66
N ILE A 208 -0.60 -8.08 -19.78
CA ILE A 208 0.05 -9.27 -19.20
C ILE A 208 0.09 -9.19 -17.66
N GLU A 209 0.30 -8.00 -17.09
CA GLU A 209 0.24 -7.79 -15.63
C GLU A 209 -1.16 -8.10 -15.07
N ASP A 210 -2.21 -7.65 -15.75
CA ASP A 210 -3.61 -7.98 -15.40
C ASP A 210 -3.89 -9.48 -15.51
N LEU A 211 -3.36 -10.16 -16.54
CA LEU A 211 -3.48 -11.61 -16.68
C LEU A 211 -2.76 -12.36 -15.54
N LEU A 212 -1.57 -11.91 -15.14
CA LEU A 212 -0.84 -12.48 -14.01
C LEU A 212 -1.60 -12.28 -12.70
N GLN A 213 -2.18 -11.10 -12.47
CA GLN A 213 -3.00 -10.84 -11.30
C GLN A 213 -4.27 -11.70 -11.27
N SER A 214 -5.00 -11.79 -12.38
CA SER A 214 -6.18 -12.65 -12.49
C SER A 214 -5.86 -14.13 -12.28
N LEU A 215 -4.68 -14.57 -12.75
CA LEU A 215 -4.21 -15.93 -12.53
C LEU A 215 -3.95 -16.20 -11.04
N GLU A 216 -3.33 -15.26 -10.33
CA GLU A 216 -3.06 -15.34 -8.90
C GLU A 216 -4.35 -15.35 -8.07
N GLU A 217 -5.31 -14.47 -8.38
CA GLU A 217 -6.64 -14.47 -7.74
C GLU A 217 -7.39 -15.80 -7.96
N LYS A 218 -7.27 -16.41 -9.15
CA LYS A 218 -7.87 -17.72 -9.44
C LYS A 218 -7.19 -18.83 -8.64
N PHE A 219 -5.87 -18.76 -8.46
CA PHE A 219 -5.11 -19.74 -7.68
C PHE A 219 -5.43 -19.62 -6.18
N GLU A 220 -5.39 -18.41 -5.62
CA GLU A 220 -5.77 -18.16 -4.23
C GLU A 220 -7.24 -18.51 -3.95
N GLY A 221 -8.12 -18.27 -4.93
CA GLY A 221 -9.52 -18.68 -4.90
C GLY A 221 -9.78 -20.16 -5.13
N GLY A 222 -8.73 -20.98 -5.31
CA GLY A 222 -8.83 -22.44 -5.52
C GLY A 222 -9.51 -22.86 -6.82
N LYS A 223 -9.63 -21.96 -7.81
CA LYS A 223 -10.29 -22.21 -9.11
C LYS A 223 -9.38 -22.95 -10.10
N ILE A 224 -8.06 -22.93 -9.87
CA ILE A 224 -7.05 -23.59 -10.70
C ILE A 224 -6.07 -24.35 -9.81
N ASP A 225 -5.53 -25.45 -10.31
CA ASP A 225 -4.58 -26.28 -9.56
C ASP A 225 -3.13 -25.73 -9.61
N PRO A 226 -2.25 -26.13 -8.69
CA PRO A 226 -0.86 -25.65 -8.64
C PRO A 226 -0.03 -25.93 -9.91
N ALA A 227 -0.29 -27.04 -10.62
CA ALA A 227 0.44 -27.37 -11.84
C ALA A 227 -0.01 -26.47 -13.00
N GLU A 228 -1.32 -26.23 -13.11
CA GLU A 228 -1.88 -25.28 -14.07
C GLU A 228 -1.42 -23.85 -13.79
N TYR A 229 -1.45 -23.40 -12.54
CA TYR A 229 -0.92 -22.10 -12.12
C TYR A 229 0.55 -21.95 -12.52
N THR A 230 1.40 -22.93 -12.18
CA THR A 230 2.83 -22.87 -12.49
C THR A 230 3.10 -22.78 -13.99
N ARG A 231 2.34 -23.54 -14.80
CA ARG A 231 2.45 -23.52 -16.26
C ARG A 231 2.08 -22.15 -16.84
N LEU A 232 0.93 -21.60 -16.44
CA LEU A 232 0.44 -20.31 -16.94
C LEU A 232 1.28 -19.15 -16.43
N TYR A 233 1.69 -19.18 -15.16
CA TYR A 233 2.55 -18.16 -14.56
C TYR A 233 3.89 -18.08 -15.31
N ARG A 234 4.54 -19.22 -15.58
CA ARG A 234 5.78 -19.25 -16.37
C ARG A 234 5.59 -18.68 -17.77
N LYS A 235 4.46 -18.98 -18.42
CA LYS A 235 4.15 -18.45 -19.75
C LYS A 235 4.04 -16.92 -19.73
N TYR A 236 3.15 -16.38 -18.89
CA TYR A 236 2.92 -14.94 -18.83
C TYR A 236 4.14 -14.18 -18.29
N LYS A 237 4.89 -14.75 -17.33
CA LYS A 237 6.11 -14.12 -16.83
C LYS A 237 7.20 -14.05 -17.91
N LYS A 238 7.29 -15.06 -18.79
CA LYS A 238 8.18 -15.02 -19.95
C LYS A 238 7.77 -13.95 -20.94
N GLU A 239 6.48 -13.85 -21.28
CA GLU A 239 5.95 -12.82 -22.17
C GLU A 239 6.20 -11.41 -21.60
N TRP A 240 5.89 -11.19 -20.33
CA TRP A 240 6.16 -9.94 -19.62
C TRP A 240 7.65 -9.55 -19.67
N TYR A 241 8.55 -10.51 -19.47
CA TYR A 241 9.99 -10.26 -19.53
C TYR A 241 10.43 -9.83 -20.93
N ILE A 242 9.90 -10.47 -21.97
CA ILE A 242 10.21 -10.12 -23.37
C ILE A 242 9.74 -8.69 -23.66
N VAL A 243 8.49 -8.35 -23.32
CA VAL A 243 7.92 -7.01 -23.54
C VAL A 243 8.71 -5.95 -22.76
N THR A 244 9.04 -6.24 -21.49
CA THR A 244 9.85 -5.34 -20.66
C THR A 244 11.24 -5.11 -21.26
N LYS A 245 11.87 -6.16 -21.82
CA LYS A 245 13.16 -6.03 -22.49
C LYS A 245 13.08 -5.22 -23.77
N LYS A 246 12.01 -5.37 -24.56
CA LYS A 246 11.76 -4.54 -25.75
C LYS A 246 11.59 -3.07 -25.38
N LEU A 247 10.79 -2.77 -24.34
CA LEU A 247 10.64 -1.40 -23.82
C LEU A 247 11.98 -0.81 -23.37
N GLN A 248 12.80 -1.58 -22.64
CA GLN A 248 14.15 -1.16 -22.24
C GLN A 248 15.06 -0.90 -23.44
N MET A 249 14.92 -1.65 -24.53
CA MET A 249 15.72 -1.42 -25.74
C MET A 249 15.35 -0.09 -26.41
N ILE A 250 14.05 0.24 -26.44
CA ILE A 250 13.56 1.51 -26.99
C ILE A 250 13.98 2.70 -26.11
N GLU A 251 13.98 2.56 -24.79
CA GLU A 251 14.40 3.64 -23.87
C GLU A 251 15.91 3.93 -23.87
N ASN A 252 16.74 3.02 -24.39
CA ASN A 252 18.20 3.16 -24.44
C ASN A 252 18.74 3.51 -25.84
N LEU A 253 17.86 3.78 -26.81
CA LEU A 253 18.18 4.26 -28.16
C LEU A 253 18.04 5.79 -28.22
#